data_AF-A0A2K0TKF2-F1
#
_entry.id   AF-A0A2K0TKF2-F1
#
_cell.length_a   1.000
_cell.length_b   1.000
_cell.length_c   1.000
_cell.angle_alpha   90.00
_cell.angle_beta   90.00
_cell.angle_gamma   90.00
#
_symmetry.space_group_name_H-M   'P 1'
#
loop_
_entity.id
_entity.type
_entity.pdbx_description
1 polymer ?
#
loop_
_entity_poly.entity_id
_entity_poly.type
_entity_poly.pdbx_seq_one_letter_code
_entity_poly.pdbx_strand_id
1 'polypeptide(L)'
;MSVFEVLKAAQQDYIDSLPYQHLPLREIHHMLGLRKTALFNSIVSFQRSWGWEAQNGLSVNHLDAFDPNEYDITVRVSDGKAGTLVKLTFRPNFLGSDEKREVARVFGKAISAIVTDPLRRVEDIQL
;
A
#
# COMPACT_ATOMS: atom_id res chain seq x y z
N MET A 1 -12.05 7.26 18.97
CA MET A 1 -11.53 6.08 18.27
C MET A 1 -10.00 6.09 18.37
N SER A 2 -9.43 5.06 18.98
CA SER A 2 -7.98 4.84 19.04
C SER A 2 -7.43 4.32 17.70
N VAL A 3 -6.13 4.44 17.50
CA VAL A 3 -5.44 3.83 16.35
C VAL A 3 -5.71 2.32 16.30
N PHE A 4 -5.67 1.66 17.46
CA PHE A 4 -5.95 0.22 17.59
C PHE A 4 -7.35 -0.14 17.11
N GLU A 5 -8.37 0.64 17.50
CA GLU A 5 -9.75 0.44 17.04
C GLU A 5 -9.86 0.61 15.52
N VAL A 6 -9.18 1.60 14.93
CA VAL A 6 -9.14 1.79 13.47
C VAL A 6 -8.46 0.62 12.78
N LEU A 7 -7.30 0.18 13.27
CA LEU A 7 -6.58 -0.94 12.67
C LEU A 7 -7.39 -2.24 12.75
N LYS A 8 -8.09 -2.46 13.86
CA LYS A 8 -8.97 -3.61 14.04
C LYS A 8 -10.16 -3.56 13.08
N ALA A 9 -10.78 -2.39 12.91
CA ALA A 9 -11.86 -2.20 11.93
C ALA A 9 -11.36 -2.45 10.50
N ALA A 10 -10.23 -1.85 10.11
CA ALA A 10 -9.64 -2.05 8.78
C ALA A 10 -9.24 -3.51 8.52
N GLN A 11 -8.74 -4.23 9.54
CA GLN A 11 -8.47 -5.66 9.44
C GLN A 11 -9.76 -6.46 9.22
N GLN A 12 -10.82 -6.14 9.96
CA GLN A 12 -12.12 -6.80 9.81
C GLN A 12 -12.72 -6.55 8.42
N ASP A 13 -12.72 -5.30 7.96
CA ASP A 13 -13.18 -4.92 6.61
C ASP A 13 -12.42 -5.69 5.52
N TYR A 14 -11.10 -5.85 5.68
CA TYR A 14 -10.30 -6.66 4.77
C TYR A 14 -10.73 -8.13 4.79
N ILE A 15 -10.88 -8.74 5.96
CA ILE A 15 -11.31 -10.14 6.11
C ILE A 15 -12.69 -10.34 5.50
N ASP A 16 -13.63 -9.43 5.75
CA ASP A 16 -15.00 -9.49 5.24
C ASP A 16 -15.06 -9.32 3.71
N SER A 17 -14.04 -8.66 3.12
CA SER A 17 -13.91 -8.53 1.67
C SER A 17 -13.37 -9.79 0.97
N LEU A 18 -12.65 -10.68 1.69
CA LEU A 18 -11.96 -11.84 1.10
C LEU A 18 -12.89 -12.81 0.35
N PRO A 19 -14.12 -13.11 0.82
CA PRO A 19 -15.06 -13.94 0.05
C PRO A 19 -15.40 -13.38 -1.34
N TYR A 20 -15.24 -12.06 -1.53
CA TYR A 20 -15.58 -11.35 -2.77
C TYR A 20 -14.36 -10.95 -3.61
N GLN A 21 -13.15 -11.37 -3.23
CA GLN A 21 -11.89 -10.93 -3.86
C GLN A 21 -11.77 -11.26 -5.36
N HIS A 22 -12.56 -12.22 -5.86
CA HIS A 22 -12.53 -12.65 -7.26
C HIS A 22 -13.47 -11.84 -8.16
N LEU A 23 -14.25 -10.89 -7.62
CA LEU A 23 -15.08 -9.99 -8.41
C LEU A 23 -14.18 -8.99 -9.16
N PRO A 24 -14.15 -9.00 -10.50
CA PRO A 24 -13.29 -8.09 -11.25
C PRO A 24 -13.71 -6.62 -11.03
N LEU A 25 -12.74 -5.71 -10.89
CA LEU A 25 -13.02 -4.27 -10.71
C LEU A 25 -13.90 -3.70 -11.84
N ARG A 26 -13.78 -4.20 -13.08
CA ARG A 26 -14.64 -3.78 -14.19
C ARG A 26 -16.12 -4.05 -13.94
N GLU A 27 -16.46 -5.13 -13.24
CA GLU A 27 -17.84 -5.48 -12.91
C GLU A 27 -18.37 -4.53 -11.84
N ILE A 28 -17.55 -4.19 -10.85
CA ILE A 28 -17.87 -3.17 -9.83
C ILE A 28 -18.16 -1.82 -10.51
N HIS A 29 -17.31 -1.42 -11.46
CA HIS A 29 -17.54 -0.21 -12.27
C HIS A 29 -18.87 -0.26 -13.03
N HIS A 30 -19.15 -1.38 -13.69
CA HIS A 30 -20.39 -1.57 -14.45
C HIS A 30 -21.63 -1.49 -13.55
N MET A 31 -21.63 -2.21 -12.42
CA MET A 31 -22.71 -2.25 -11.45
C MET A 31 -22.99 -0.88 -10.81
N LEU A 32 -21.95 -0.09 -10.54
CA LEU A 32 -22.06 1.24 -9.97
C LEU A 32 -22.33 2.33 -11.03
N GLY A 33 -22.38 1.99 -12.31
CA GLY A 33 -22.51 2.98 -13.39
C GLY A 33 -21.30 3.91 -13.54
N LEU A 34 -20.17 3.54 -12.95
CA LEU A 34 -18.92 4.29 -12.98
C LEU A 34 -18.20 3.94 -14.26
N ARG A 35 -18.29 4.82 -15.27
CA ARG A 35 -17.65 4.62 -16.59
C ARG A 35 -16.12 4.55 -16.47
N LYS A 36 -15.43 5.66 -16.76
CA LYS A 36 -13.97 5.79 -16.63
C LYS A 36 -13.56 6.48 -15.32
N THR A 37 -14.50 6.68 -14.40
CA THR A 37 -14.24 7.32 -13.12
C THR A 37 -13.48 6.34 -12.24
N ALA A 38 -12.26 6.68 -11.83
CA ALA A 38 -11.48 5.86 -10.93
C ALA A 38 -12.17 5.73 -9.57
N LEU A 39 -12.18 4.51 -9.00
CA LEU A 39 -12.68 4.25 -7.66
C LEU A 39 -11.73 4.75 -6.57
N PHE A 40 -10.43 4.75 -6.86
CA PHE A 40 -9.37 5.13 -5.96
C PHE A 40 -8.19 5.69 -6.76
N ASN A 41 -7.43 6.58 -6.14
CA ASN A 41 -6.24 7.22 -6.71
C ASN A 41 -4.93 6.65 -6.17
N SER A 42 -5.01 5.71 -5.21
CA SER A 42 -3.85 5.09 -4.58
C SER A 42 -4.02 3.60 -4.41
N ILE A 43 -2.89 2.88 -4.36
CA ILE A 43 -2.84 1.43 -4.16
C ILE A 43 -1.75 1.05 -3.17
N VAL A 44 -2.01 0.00 -2.39
CA VAL A 44 -1.04 -0.60 -1.48
C VAL A 44 -0.77 -2.03 -1.95
N SER A 45 0.51 -2.38 -2.07
CA SER A 45 0.96 -3.74 -2.33
C SER A 45 1.88 -4.19 -1.21
N PHE A 46 1.61 -5.36 -0.64
CA PHE A 46 2.44 -5.98 0.38
C PHE A 46 2.95 -7.31 -0.13
N GLN A 47 4.26 -7.42 -0.27
CA GLN A 47 4.92 -8.62 -0.74
C GLN A 47 5.95 -9.04 0.28
N ARG A 48 5.96 -10.33 0.59
CA ARG A 48 7.00 -10.89 1.44
C ARG A 48 8.04 -11.53 0.54
N SER A 49 9.29 -11.12 0.68
CA SER A 49 10.38 -11.59 -0.17
C SER A 49 10.78 -12.99 0.26
N TRP A 50 10.29 -14.00 -0.45
CA TRP A 50 10.78 -15.35 -0.28
C TRP A 50 12.15 -15.38 -0.95
N GLY A 51 13.18 -15.64 -0.14
CA GLY A 51 14.52 -15.79 -0.70
C GLY A 51 14.45 -16.87 -1.78
N TRP A 52 14.78 -16.51 -3.02
CA TRP A 52 14.95 -17.50 -4.08
C TRP A 52 16.22 -18.29 -3.77
N GLU A 53 16.08 -19.38 -3.03
CA GLU A 53 17.13 -20.38 -2.99
C GLU A 53 17.21 -21.03 -4.37
N ALA A 54 18.40 -21.01 -4.97
CA ALA A 54 18.62 -21.59 -6.28
C ALA A 54 18.30 -23.09 -6.23
N GLN A 55 17.14 -23.49 -6.76
CA GLN A 55 16.83 -24.90 -6.92
C GLN A 55 17.52 -25.41 -8.18
N ASN A 56 18.36 -26.45 -8.01
CA ASN A 56 19.02 -27.18 -9.09
C ASN A 56 19.89 -26.33 -10.03
N GLY A 57 20.55 -25.28 -9.51
CA GLY A 57 21.46 -24.44 -10.29
C GLY A 57 20.78 -23.41 -11.21
N LEU A 58 19.44 -23.33 -11.20
CA LEU A 58 18.72 -22.25 -11.84
C LEU A 58 18.43 -21.15 -10.82
N SER A 59 19.03 -19.98 -11.02
CA SER A 59 18.70 -18.76 -10.27
C SER A 59 17.89 -17.82 -11.14
N VAL A 60 16.78 -17.33 -10.60
CA VAL A 60 15.97 -16.28 -11.22
C VAL A 60 16.25 -15.00 -10.46
N ASN A 61 16.86 -14.03 -11.14
CA ASN A 61 17.14 -12.72 -10.58
C ASN A 61 16.09 -11.74 -11.07
N HIS A 62 15.41 -11.09 -10.14
CA HIS A 62 14.55 -9.96 -10.47
C HIS A 62 15.41 -8.79 -10.96
N LEU A 63 15.32 -8.46 -12.26
CA LEU A 63 16.12 -7.38 -12.86
C LEU A 63 15.44 -6.02 -12.67
N ASP A 64 14.18 -5.90 -13.07
CA ASP A 64 13.41 -4.68 -12.94
C ASP A 64 11.90 -4.99 -13.05
N ALA A 65 11.06 -4.08 -12.55
CA ALA A 65 9.62 -4.11 -12.72
C ALA A 65 9.13 -2.70 -13.07
N PHE A 66 8.74 -2.51 -14.33
CA PHE A 66 8.14 -1.28 -14.82
C PHE A 66 6.61 -1.41 -14.79
N ASP A 67 5.99 -0.73 -13.84
CA ASP A 67 4.56 -0.55 -13.76
C ASP A 67 4.26 0.90 -14.21
N PRO A 68 3.72 1.14 -15.42
CA PRO A 68 3.28 2.46 -15.83
C PRO A 68 2.07 2.86 -14.97
N ASN A 69 2.36 3.38 -13.77
CA ASN A 69 1.42 3.51 -12.65
C ASN A 69 0.04 4.05 -13.06
N GLU A 70 -0.97 3.19 -12.96
CA GLU A 70 -2.40 3.51 -13.10
C GLU A 70 -2.95 4.38 -11.94
N TYR A 71 -2.14 4.57 -10.88
CA TYR A 71 -2.50 5.32 -9.68
C TYR A 71 -1.56 6.51 -9.44
N ASP A 72 -2.09 7.54 -8.79
CA ASP A 72 -1.34 8.76 -8.50
C ASP A 72 -0.26 8.52 -7.43
N ILE A 73 -0.55 7.66 -6.44
CA ILE A 73 0.38 7.21 -5.40
C ILE A 73 0.31 5.69 -5.26
N THR A 74 1.46 5.02 -5.29
CA THR A 74 1.59 3.59 -5.02
C THR A 74 2.47 3.38 -3.79
N VAL A 75 1.95 2.67 -2.79
CA VAL A 75 2.71 2.21 -1.62
C VAL A 75 3.09 0.75 -1.84
N ARG A 76 4.39 0.48 -1.96
CA ARG A 76 4.92 -0.88 -2.07
C ARG A 76 5.67 -1.24 -0.80
N VAL A 77 5.24 -2.32 -0.16
CA VAL A 77 5.88 -2.89 1.03
C VAL A 77 6.54 -4.20 0.63
N SER A 78 7.83 -4.32 0.95
CA SER A 78 8.63 -5.52 0.73
C SER A 78 9.18 -5.99 2.07
N ASP A 79 8.67 -7.11 2.59
CA ASP A 79 9.04 -7.68 3.88
C ASP A 79 10.02 -8.85 3.69
N GLY A 80 11.27 -8.71 4.15
CA GLY A 80 12.32 -9.69 3.88
C GLY A 80 13.32 -9.89 5.02
N LYS A 81 14.33 -10.74 4.78
CA LYS A 81 15.38 -11.03 5.77
C LYS A 81 16.16 -9.78 6.22
N ALA A 82 16.28 -8.79 5.36
CA ALA A 82 16.94 -7.51 5.65
C ALA A 82 16.03 -6.49 6.36
N GLY A 83 14.78 -6.85 6.65
CA GLY A 83 13.76 -5.99 7.22
C GLY A 83 12.65 -5.62 6.24
N THR A 84 11.77 -4.72 6.68
CA THR A 84 10.64 -4.23 5.89
C THR A 84 11.01 -2.93 5.18
N LEU A 85 10.95 -2.92 3.84
CA LEU A 85 11.14 -1.73 3.03
C LEU A 85 9.78 -1.20 2.56
N VAL A 86 9.57 0.11 2.71
CA VAL A 86 8.39 0.80 2.19
C VAL A 86 8.81 1.81 1.13
N LYS A 87 8.27 1.68 -0.08
CA LYS A 87 8.55 2.55 -1.22
C LYS A 87 7.27 3.24 -1.67
N LEU A 88 7.27 4.57 -1.67
CA LEU A 88 6.24 5.38 -2.30
C LEU A 88 6.66 5.71 -3.73
N THR A 89 5.82 5.37 -4.69
CA THR A 89 6.00 5.74 -6.10
C THR A 89 4.86 6.66 -6.50
N PHE A 90 5.18 7.67 -7.30
CA PHE A 90 4.24 8.70 -7.71
C PHE A 90 4.14 8.70 -9.23
N ARG A 91 2.93 8.89 -9.75
CA ARG A 91 2.73 9.10 -11.18
C ARG A 91 3.57 10.31 -11.67
N PRO A 92 4.15 10.26 -12.88
CA PRO A 92 4.82 11.41 -13.46
C PRO A 92 3.92 12.66 -13.45
N ASN A 93 4.50 13.82 -13.13
CA ASN A 93 3.81 15.11 -13.05
C ASN A 93 2.64 15.21 -12.04
N PHE A 94 2.40 14.21 -11.20
CA PHE A 94 1.37 14.29 -10.15
C PHE A 94 1.76 15.23 -9.00
N LEU A 95 3.02 15.14 -8.57
CA LEU A 95 3.59 15.98 -7.50
C LEU A 95 4.99 16.46 -7.87
N GLY A 96 5.36 17.63 -7.35
CA GLY A 96 6.73 18.16 -7.32
C GLY A 96 7.65 17.33 -6.43
N SER A 97 8.96 17.55 -6.53
CA SER A 97 9.94 16.77 -5.76
C SER A 97 9.86 17.02 -4.25
N ASP A 98 9.56 18.25 -3.83
CA ASP A 98 9.39 18.62 -2.43
C ASP A 98 8.12 18.03 -1.83
N GLU A 99 7.00 18.08 -2.56
CA GLU A 99 5.73 17.46 -2.14
C GLU A 99 5.87 15.94 -1.97
N LYS A 100 6.59 15.26 -2.88
CA LYS A 100 6.88 13.82 -2.76
C LYS A 100 7.67 13.50 -1.50
N ARG A 101 8.70 14.31 -1.19
CA ARG A 101 9.49 14.18 0.05
C ARG A 101 8.62 14.38 1.28
N GLU A 102 7.75 15.39 1.25
CA GLU A 102 6.90 15.71 2.38
C GLU A 102 5.86 14.62 2.63
N VAL A 103 5.21 14.10 1.57
CA VAL A 103 4.31 12.95 1.68
C VAL A 103 5.04 11.74 2.26
N ALA A 104 6.25 11.43 1.78
CA ALA A 104 7.04 10.32 2.32
C ALA A 104 7.42 10.54 3.80
N ARG A 105 7.80 11.76 4.19
CA ARG A 105 8.13 12.13 5.57
C ARG A 105 6.92 11.96 6.49
N VAL A 106 5.77 12.51 6.09
CA VAL A 106 4.52 12.43 6.85
C VAL A 106 4.05 10.98 6.97
N PHE A 107 4.11 10.21 5.88
CA PHE A 107 3.76 8.79 5.89
C PHE A 107 4.64 7.99 6.86
N GLY A 108 5.96 8.24 6.87
CA GLY A 108 6.88 7.63 7.83
C GLY A 108 6.57 8.02 9.29
N LYS A 109 6.26 9.29 9.55
CA LYS A 109 5.84 9.74 10.88
C LYS A 109 4.52 9.07 11.33
N ALA A 110 3.55 8.93 10.43
CA ALA A 110 2.29 8.26 10.72
C ALA A 110 2.52 6.80 11.14
N ILE A 111 3.34 6.05 10.38
CA ILE A 111 3.72 4.68 10.74
C ILE A 111 4.41 4.65 12.11
N SER A 112 5.35 5.56 12.36
CA SER A 112 6.06 5.63 13.64
C SER A 112 5.11 5.89 14.81
N ALA A 113 4.14 6.79 14.64
CA ALA A 113 3.13 7.11 15.66
C ALA A 113 2.24 5.89 15.94
N ILE A 114 1.78 5.21 14.89
CA ILE A 114 0.95 4.00 14.98
C ILE A 114 1.67 2.89 15.77
N VAL A 115 2.96 2.66 15.49
CA VAL A 115 3.74 1.59 16.13
C VAL A 115 4.13 1.95 17.57
N THR A 116 4.34 3.23 17.87
CA THR A 116 4.80 3.68 19.19
C THR A 116 3.70 3.65 20.25
N ASP A 117 2.47 4.05 19.87
CA ASP A 117 1.35 4.16 20.81
C ASP A 117 0.01 3.88 20.10
N PRO A 118 -0.33 2.60 19.87
CA PRO A 118 -1.55 2.23 19.16
C PRO A 118 -2.83 2.52 19.96
N LEU A 119 -2.74 2.81 21.26
CA LEU A 119 -3.92 3.15 22.07
C LEU A 119 -4.25 4.65 22.00
N ARG A 120 -3.35 5.47 21.45
CA ARG A 120 -3.58 6.89 21.19
C ARG A 120 -4.79 7.11 20.29
N ARG A 121 -5.52 8.20 20.51
CA ARG A 121 -6.61 8.61 19.62
C ARG A 121 -6.03 9.12 18.31
N VAL A 122 -6.73 8.85 17.21
CA VAL A 122 -6.28 9.27 15.87
C VAL A 122 -6.12 10.80 15.78
N GLU A 123 -7.03 11.55 16.40
CA GLU A 123 -7.01 13.01 16.43
C GLU A 123 -5.81 13.62 17.19
N ASP A 124 -5.15 12.82 18.04
CA ASP A 124 -4.00 13.26 18.83
C ASP A 124 -2.66 13.00 18.10
N ILE A 125 -2.68 12.41 16.89
CA ILE A 125 -1.48 12.19 16.09
C ILE A 125 -1.11 13.47 15.33
N GLN A 126 0.11 13.95 15.58
CA GLN A 126 0.70 15.10 14.87
C GLN A 126 1.62 14.61 13.74
N LEU A 127 1.37 15.06 12.50
CA LEU A 127 2.04 14.63 11.28
C LEU A 127 2.94 15.72 10.67
#